data_AF-A0A9Q3W823-F1
#
_entry.id   AF-A0A9Q3W823-F1
#
_cell.length_a   1.000
_cell.length_b   1.000
_cell.length_c   1.000
_cell.angle_alpha   90.00
_cell.angle_beta   90.00
_cell.angle_gamma   90.00
#
_symmetry.space_group_name_H-M   'P 1'
#
loop_
_entity.id
_entity.type
_entity.pdbx_description
1 polymer ?
#
loop_
_entity_poly.entity_id
_entity_poly.type
_entity_poly.pdbx_seq_one_letter_code
_entity_poly.pdbx_strand_id
1 'polypeptide(L)'
;MTEEKCELCAEYSSLKKSHLMPKSIYKAITRTFHPHDSAPVWASKSQQSAYYSNSQVTKRLLCGACEDRFNRHGEKYVVGKCMKNTQAFELKRLLDSSSPSIHLNGSSYFAPKDILKLNSEKFMYFAASIVWRVTAADWSNDDIASLSNALPDHFKEQLEQYLLKKAEFPRDIYITVCVDDDVDPVPIMSLPSGDIEENMHISFFIPGIKFNVFFGAEADQELSSNLSRLGINMIYMYRSFRESCEFQQMRGLLGSELSPKGKLAKQLGRS
;
A
#
# COMPACT_ATOMS: atom_id res chain seq x y z
N MET A 1 14.89 27.83 13.36
CA MET A 1 14.25 26.56 12.94
C MET A 1 15.18 25.45 13.42
N THR A 2 14.68 24.46 14.13
CA THR A 2 15.52 23.32 14.56
C THR A 2 15.74 22.41 13.37
N GLU A 3 17.00 22.19 13.00
CA GLU A 3 17.35 21.18 12.00
C GLU A 3 17.38 19.81 12.67
N GLU A 4 16.73 18.84 12.04
CA GLU A 4 16.66 17.46 12.50
C GLU A 4 17.19 16.57 11.36
N LYS A 5 17.70 15.39 11.71
CA LYS A 5 18.24 14.44 10.73
C LYS A 5 17.09 13.84 9.92
N CYS A 6 17.18 13.87 8.60
CA CYS A 6 16.24 13.20 7.71
C CYS A 6 16.44 11.69 7.78
N GLU A 7 15.39 10.93 8.07
CA GLU A 7 15.50 9.46 8.19
C GLU A 7 15.91 8.78 6.88
N LEU A 8 15.60 9.35 5.71
CA LEU A 8 15.93 8.71 4.42
C LEU A 8 17.33 9.06 3.92
N CYS A 9 17.72 10.33 3.96
CA CYS A 9 18.99 10.78 3.36
C CYS A 9 20.09 11.07 4.38
N ALA A 10 19.79 10.94 5.67
CA ALA A 10 20.68 11.24 6.79
C ALA A 10 21.19 12.70 6.90
N GLU A 11 20.77 13.60 5.99
CA GLU A 11 21.11 15.03 6.02
C GLU A 11 20.29 15.79 7.08
N TYR A 12 20.92 16.77 7.72
CA TYR A 12 20.24 17.69 8.64
C TYR A 12 19.48 18.77 7.84
N SER A 13 18.20 18.93 8.15
CA SER A 13 17.34 19.89 7.47
C SER A 13 16.08 20.18 8.30
N SER A 14 15.31 21.20 7.91
CA SER A 14 13.93 21.36 8.37
C SER A 14 13.06 20.21 7.82
N LEU A 15 12.66 19.29 8.69
CA LEU A 15 11.79 18.16 8.33
C LEU A 15 10.36 18.61 8.04
N LYS A 16 9.68 17.86 7.18
CA LYS A 16 8.28 18.07 6.80
C LYS A 16 7.36 17.13 7.57
N LYS A 17 6.08 17.47 7.60
CA LYS A 17 5.02 16.58 8.06
C LYS A 17 4.76 15.50 7.01
N SER A 18 5.54 14.43 7.09
CA SER A 18 5.44 13.22 6.29
C SER A 18 4.16 12.47 6.61
N HIS A 19 3.60 11.80 5.61
CA HIS A 19 2.45 10.90 5.79
C HIS A 19 2.92 9.47 5.56
N LEU A 20 2.42 8.53 6.38
CA LEU A 20 2.71 7.11 6.20
C LEU A 20 2.10 6.62 4.89
N MET A 21 0.77 6.74 4.79
CA MET A 21 0.04 6.62 3.54
C MET A 21 -0.03 8.00 2.89
N PRO A 22 0.30 8.16 1.60
CA PRO A 22 0.28 9.46 0.94
C PRO A 22 -1.04 10.23 1.12
N LYS A 23 -0.94 11.54 1.38
CA LYS A 23 -2.10 12.45 1.53
C LYS A 23 -3.10 12.37 0.37
N SER A 24 -2.62 12.07 -0.83
CA SER A 24 -3.43 11.95 -2.04
C SER A 24 -4.34 10.70 -2.04
N ILE A 25 -4.00 9.64 -1.29
CA ILE A 25 -4.85 8.45 -1.13
C ILE A 25 -6.02 8.75 -0.19
N TYR A 26 -5.77 9.42 0.94
CA TYR A 26 -6.84 9.90 1.82
C TYR A 26 -7.86 10.75 1.04
N LYS A 27 -7.38 11.63 0.15
CA LYS A 27 -8.23 12.41 -0.76
C LYS A 27 -8.95 11.56 -1.81
N ALA A 28 -8.35 10.46 -2.25
CA ALA A 28 -8.98 9.58 -3.23
C ALA A 28 -10.18 8.86 -2.60
N ILE A 29 -10.04 8.34 -1.39
CA ILE A 29 -11.12 7.66 -0.67
C ILE A 29 -12.30 8.57 -0.38
N THR A 30 -12.05 9.76 0.19
CA THR A 30 -13.12 10.71 0.51
C THR A 30 -13.90 11.16 -0.72
N ARG A 31 -13.30 11.05 -1.91
CA ARG A 31 -13.91 11.43 -3.19
C ARG A 31 -14.52 10.26 -3.94
N THR A 32 -14.38 9.03 -3.45
CA THR A 32 -14.84 7.85 -4.20
C THR A 32 -16.36 7.72 -4.21
N PHE A 33 -17.01 8.08 -3.10
CA PHE A 33 -18.47 8.06 -2.99
C PHE A 33 -19.07 9.44 -3.23
N HIS A 34 -20.29 9.46 -3.77
CA HIS A 34 -21.11 10.66 -3.91
C HIS A 34 -22.35 10.56 -3.00
N PRO A 35 -22.73 11.62 -2.26
CA PRO A 35 -21.99 12.86 -2.08
C PRO A 35 -20.65 12.60 -1.38
N HIS A 36 -19.63 13.42 -1.67
CA HIS A 36 -18.29 13.23 -1.10
C HIS A 36 -18.34 13.24 0.42
N ASP A 37 -17.82 12.18 1.03
CA ASP A 37 -17.74 12.09 2.49
C ASP A 37 -16.48 12.81 2.97
N SER A 38 -16.67 13.81 3.83
CA SER A 38 -15.57 14.54 4.45
C SER A 38 -14.74 13.70 5.43
N ALA A 39 -15.28 12.57 5.93
CA ALA A 39 -14.62 11.70 6.89
C ALA A 39 -14.97 10.23 6.63
N PRO A 40 -14.07 9.40 6.08
CA PRO A 40 -14.34 7.97 5.92
C PRO A 40 -14.54 7.26 7.27
N VAL A 41 -15.12 6.06 7.21
CA VAL A 41 -15.13 5.15 8.37
C VAL A 41 -13.71 4.66 8.62
N TRP A 42 -13.18 4.95 9.79
CA TRP A 42 -11.94 4.41 10.31
C TRP A 42 -12.28 3.21 11.20
N ALA A 43 -11.68 2.06 10.90
CA ALA A 43 -11.77 0.85 11.70
C ALA A 43 -10.41 0.60 12.37
N SER A 44 -10.38 0.58 13.70
CA SER A 44 -9.15 0.37 14.48
C SER A 44 -9.32 -0.84 15.38
N LYS A 45 -8.44 -1.84 15.20
CA LYS A 45 -8.45 -3.08 15.98
C LYS A 45 -7.94 -2.81 17.39
N SER A 46 -6.87 -2.02 17.53
CA SER A 46 -6.30 -1.65 18.83
C SER A 46 -7.30 -0.88 19.70
N GLN A 47 -8.10 0.01 19.10
CA GLN A 47 -9.13 0.76 19.81
C GLN A 47 -10.48 0.04 19.92
N GLN A 48 -10.58 -1.18 19.36
CA GLN A 48 -11.81 -1.99 19.26
C GLN A 48 -13.03 -1.16 18.82
N SER A 49 -12.84 -0.23 17.87
CA SER A 49 -13.91 0.65 17.44
C SER A 49 -13.85 1.09 15.98
N ALA A 50 -15.03 1.41 15.46
CA ALA A 50 -15.23 2.02 14.16
C ALA A 50 -15.87 3.41 14.31
N TYR A 51 -15.35 4.41 13.61
CA TYR A 51 -15.83 5.79 13.71
C TYR A 51 -15.50 6.61 12.48
N TYR A 52 -16.30 7.63 12.19
CA TYR A 52 -15.96 8.60 11.15
C TYR A 52 -14.73 9.42 11.53
N SER A 53 -13.72 9.45 10.66
CA SER A 53 -12.48 10.20 10.92
C SER A 53 -11.85 10.73 9.64
N ASN A 54 -11.31 11.95 9.71
CA ASN A 54 -10.43 12.52 8.70
C ASN A 54 -8.95 12.49 9.14
N SER A 55 -8.64 11.76 10.21
CA SER A 55 -7.29 11.61 10.74
C SER A 55 -6.36 10.96 9.70
N GLN A 56 -5.10 11.38 9.73
CA GLN A 56 -4.05 10.88 8.85
C GLN A 56 -2.83 10.56 9.70
N VAL A 57 -2.21 9.40 9.46
CA VAL A 57 -1.01 8.97 10.19
C VAL A 57 0.18 9.75 9.65
N THR A 58 0.70 10.66 10.49
CA THR A 58 1.68 11.66 10.07
C THR A 58 2.76 11.86 11.13
N LYS A 59 3.98 12.20 10.71
CA LYS A 59 5.15 12.44 11.58
C LYS A 59 6.11 13.43 10.92
N ARG A 60 6.93 14.14 11.71
CA ARG A 60 8.10 14.83 11.15
C ARG A 60 9.19 13.80 10.89
N LEU A 61 9.46 13.50 9.62
CA LEU A 61 10.32 12.36 9.24
C LEU A 61 11.33 12.71 8.15
N LEU A 62 10.85 13.29 7.04
CA LEU A 62 11.66 13.51 5.84
C LEU A 62 11.91 14.99 5.56
N CYS A 63 13.06 15.31 4.98
CA CYS A 63 13.32 16.64 4.44
C CYS A 63 12.46 16.89 3.18
N GLY A 64 12.38 18.16 2.75
CA GLY A 64 11.58 18.53 1.58
C GLY A 64 11.99 17.83 0.28
N ALA A 65 13.28 17.57 0.08
CA ALA A 65 13.78 16.89 -1.11
C ALA A 65 13.36 15.41 -1.15
N CYS A 66 13.36 14.72 0.00
CA CYS A 66 12.92 13.33 0.10
C CYS A 66 11.39 13.19 -0.07
N GLU A 67 10.59 14.10 0.50
CA GLU A 67 9.14 14.15 0.26
C GLU A 67 8.82 14.33 -1.24
N ASP A 68 9.47 15.31 -1.89
CA ASP A 68 9.25 15.57 -3.32
C ASP A 68 9.71 14.39 -4.18
N ARG A 69 10.78 13.69 -3.77
CA ARG A 69 11.22 12.45 -4.42
C ARG A 69 10.14 11.38 -4.37
N PHE A 70 9.54 11.10 -3.21
CA PHE A 70 8.47 10.11 -3.08
C PHE A 70 7.26 10.48 -3.96
N ASN A 71 6.90 11.75 -3.97
CA ASN A 71 5.83 12.26 -4.80
C ASN A 71 6.10 12.09 -6.31
N ARG A 72 7.27 12.51 -6.81
CA ARG A 72 7.62 12.45 -8.25
C ARG A 72 7.87 11.04 -8.76
N HIS A 73 8.42 10.17 -7.91
CA HIS A 73 8.82 8.82 -8.31
C HIS A 73 7.79 7.74 -7.99
N GLY A 74 6.73 8.01 -7.22
CA GLY A 74 5.69 7.02 -6.99
C GLY A 74 4.31 7.65 -6.83
N GLU A 75 4.11 8.42 -5.75
CA GLU A 75 2.78 8.73 -5.23
C GLU A 75 1.87 9.43 -6.25
N LYS A 76 2.39 10.46 -6.95
CA LYS A 76 1.60 11.19 -7.95
C LYS A 76 1.12 10.27 -9.09
N TYR A 77 1.99 9.36 -9.54
CA TYR A 77 1.68 8.48 -10.66
C TYR A 77 0.71 7.38 -10.23
N VAL A 78 1.03 6.64 -9.17
CA VAL A 78 0.23 5.48 -8.71
C VAL A 78 -1.16 5.89 -8.28
N VAL A 79 -1.29 7.01 -7.55
CA VAL A 79 -2.61 7.52 -7.15
C VAL A 79 -3.41 7.98 -8.37
N GLY A 80 -2.77 8.41 -9.46
CA GLY A 80 -3.47 8.68 -10.73
C GLY A 80 -4.01 7.43 -11.43
N LYS A 81 -3.55 6.23 -11.04
CA LYS A 81 -3.92 4.95 -11.65
C LYS A 81 -4.87 4.10 -10.80
N CYS A 82 -4.98 4.39 -9.51
CA CYS A 82 -5.91 3.70 -8.60
C CYS A 82 -7.37 4.05 -8.90
N MET A 83 -8.29 3.29 -8.32
CA MET A 83 -9.72 3.53 -8.46
C MET A 83 -10.11 4.91 -7.89
N LYS A 84 -10.93 5.64 -8.66
CA LYS A 84 -11.55 6.91 -8.24
C LYS A 84 -13.04 6.81 -8.04
N ASN A 85 -13.66 5.90 -8.75
CA ASN A 85 -15.05 5.44 -8.65
C ASN A 85 -15.19 4.20 -9.55
N THR A 86 -16.37 3.61 -9.61
CA THR A 86 -16.65 2.40 -10.40
C THR A 86 -16.42 2.58 -11.90
N GLN A 87 -16.44 3.81 -12.43
CA GLN A 87 -16.21 4.10 -13.86
C GLN A 87 -14.78 4.55 -14.17
N ALA A 88 -14.00 4.92 -13.15
CA ALA A 88 -12.68 5.52 -13.30
C ALA A 88 -11.64 4.71 -12.52
N PHE A 89 -11.19 3.62 -13.15
CA PHE A 89 -10.10 2.79 -12.66
C PHE A 89 -9.07 2.54 -13.77
N GLU A 90 -8.07 3.41 -13.85
CA GLU A 90 -7.17 3.45 -15.00
C GLU A 90 -6.20 2.25 -15.05
N LEU A 91 -5.72 1.76 -13.91
CA LEU A 91 -4.89 0.55 -13.92
C LEU A 91 -5.68 -0.65 -14.46
N LYS A 92 -6.91 -0.87 -13.99
CA LYS A 92 -7.77 -1.94 -14.51
C LYS A 92 -7.97 -1.84 -16.02
N ARG A 93 -8.29 -0.64 -16.54
CA ARG A 93 -8.43 -0.42 -18.00
C ARG A 93 -7.16 -0.79 -18.77
N LEU A 94 -5.97 -0.52 -18.21
CA LEU A 94 -4.71 -0.88 -18.85
C LEU A 94 -4.53 -2.41 -18.87
N LEU A 95 -4.82 -3.13 -17.78
CA LEU A 95 -4.79 -4.60 -17.77
C LEU A 95 -5.84 -5.19 -18.73
N ASP A 96 -7.05 -4.63 -18.76
CA ASP A 96 -8.15 -5.11 -19.62
C ASP A 96 -7.80 -5.00 -21.13
N SER A 97 -6.83 -4.15 -21.48
CA SER A 97 -6.31 -3.96 -22.85
C SER A 97 -4.95 -4.63 -23.09
N SER A 98 -4.49 -5.44 -22.15
CA SER A 98 -3.20 -6.14 -22.18
C SER A 98 -3.42 -7.65 -22.25
N SER A 99 -2.34 -8.41 -22.53
CA SER A 99 -2.37 -9.88 -22.48
C SER A 99 -1.29 -10.39 -21.54
N PRO A 100 -1.63 -11.24 -20.54
CA PRO A 100 -0.65 -11.76 -19.60
C PRO A 100 0.34 -12.68 -20.32
N SER A 101 1.63 -12.56 -19.99
CA SER A 101 2.69 -13.41 -20.56
C SER A 101 3.17 -14.52 -19.61
N ILE A 102 2.72 -14.51 -18.35
CA ILE A 102 3.13 -15.47 -17.33
C ILE A 102 1.91 -16.32 -16.95
N HIS A 103 2.04 -17.64 -17.05
CA HIS A 103 1.00 -18.60 -16.66
C HIS A 103 1.59 -19.64 -15.73
N LEU A 104 1.11 -19.68 -14.48
CA LEU A 104 1.57 -20.61 -13.45
C LEU A 104 0.36 -21.11 -12.68
N ASN A 105 0.27 -22.43 -12.46
CA ASN A 105 -0.76 -23.08 -11.63
C ASN A 105 -2.20 -22.66 -11.99
N GLY A 106 -2.49 -22.58 -13.29
CA GLY A 106 -3.82 -22.17 -13.79
C GLY A 106 -4.14 -20.68 -13.61
N SER A 107 -3.23 -19.91 -13.02
CA SER A 107 -3.34 -18.45 -12.87
C SER A 107 -2.53 -17.73 -13.96
N SER A 108 -3.00 -16.55 -14.35
CA SER A 108 -2.34 -15.71 -15.35
C SER A 108 -1.92 -14.39 -14.74
N TYR A 109 -0.67 -13.99 -15.02
CA TYR A 109 -0.05 -12.80 -14.46
C TYR A 109 0.53 -11.94 -15.58
N PHE A 110 0.46 -10.63 -15.38
CA PHE A 110 1.06 -9.65 -16.27
C PHE A 110 2.44 -9.28 -15.76
N ALA A 111 3.46 -9.50 -16.59
CA ALA A 111 4.75 -8.86 -16.42
C ALA A 111 4.63 -7.35 -16.70
N PRO A 112 5.54 -6.50 -16.20
CA PRO A 112 5.56 -5.07 -16.51
C PRO A 112 5.53 -4.76 -18.01
N LYS A 113 6.20 -5.59 -18.83
CA LYS A 113 6.25 -5.45 -20.29
C LYS A 113 4.91 -5.69 -20.99
N ASP A 114 3.98 -6.38 -20.34
CA ASP A 114 2.69 -6.75 -20.92
C ASP A 114 1.72 -5.55 -20.94
N ILE A 115 1.92 -4.59 -20.04
CA ILE A 115 1.00 -3.46 -19.83
C ILE A 115 1.58 -2.19 -20.47
N LEU A 116 1.28 -2.01 -21.75
CA LEU A 116 1.74 -0.85 -22.51
C LEU A 116 1.30 0.47 -21.84
N LYS A 117 2.18 1.49 -21.88
CA LYS A 117 1.96 2.83 -21.31
C LYS A 117 1.86 2.87 -19.77
N LEU A 118 2.07 1.76 -19.07
CA LEU A 118 2.28 1.74 -17.63
C LEU A 118 3.75 1.94 -17.30
N ASN A 119 4.04 2.77 -16.30
CA ASN A 119 5.37 2.88 -15.72
C ASN A 119 5.42 2.08 -14.42
N SER A 120 5.79 0.81 -14.52
CA SER A 120 5.86 -0.10 -13.37
C SER A 120 6.94 0.26 -12.37
N GLU A 121 8.03 0.94 -12.78
CA GLU A 121 9.02 1.44 -11.83
C GLU A 121 8.42 2.41 -10.82
N LYS A 122 7.42 3.21 -11.23
CA LYS A 122 6.70 4.10 -10.31
C LYS A 122 5.88 3.31 -9.28
N PHE A 123 5.33 2.16 -9.66
CA PHE A 123 4.64 1.24 -8.74
C PHE A 123 5.63 0.59 -7.77
N MET A 124 6.79 0.12 -8.26
CA MET A 124 7.84 -0.45 -7.41
C MET A 124 8.33 0.59 -6.39
N TYR A 125 8.64 1.81 -6.87
CA TYR A 125 9.07 2.90 -6.02
C TYR A 125 8.03 3.27 -4.97
N PHE A 126 6.76 3.32 -5.36
CA PHE A 126 5.65 3.62 -4.45
C PHE A 126 5.54 2.58 -3.32
N ALA A 127 5.52 1.28 -3.66
CA ALA A 127 5.44 0.22 -2.66
C ALA A 127 6.66 0.21 -1.73
N ALA A 128 7.87 0.31 -2.29
CA ALA A 128 9.11 0.45 -1.54
C ALA A 128 9.06 1.63 -0.55
N SER A 129 8.54 2.78 -0.97
CA SER A 129 8.47 3.97 -0.12
C SER A 129 7.52 3.83 1.06
N ILE A 130 6.42 3.08 0.91
CA ILE A 130 5.46 2.84 1.99
C ILE A 130 6.02 1.82 2.99
N VAL A 131 6.57 0.72 2.47
CA VAL A 131 7.23 -0.33 3.26
C VAL A 131 8.42 0.21 4.05
N TRP A 132 9.29 0.98 3.40
CA TRP A 132 10.41 1.61 4.09
C TRP A 132 9.91 2.58 5.17
N ARG A 133 8.87 3.39 4.90
CA ARG A 133 8.32 4.33 5.90
C ARG A 133 7.76 3.62 7.13
N VAL A 134 6.99 2.55 6.95
CA VAL A 134 6.35 1.86 8.09
C VAL A 134 7.38 1.17 8.98
N THR A 135 8.49 0.72 8.40
CA THR A 135 9.57 -0.01 9.10
C THR A 135 10.65 0.93 9.64
N ALA A 136 10.84 2.10 9.05
CA ALA A 136 11.91 3.03 9.43
C ALA A 136 11.64 3.85 10.70
N ALA A 137 10.39 3.98 11.13
CA ALA A 137 10.04 4.81 12.29
C ALA A 137 8.82 4.29 13.04
N ASP A 138 8.71 4.66 14.32
CA ASP A 138 7.48 4.53 15.08
C ASP A 138 6.52 5.66 14.69
N TRP A 139 5.32 5.32 14.25
CA TRP A 139 4.26 6.24 13.84
C TRP A 139 3.25 6.57 14.94
N SER A 140 3.47 6.07 16.17
CA SER A 140 2.59 6.26 17.33
C SER A 140 1.15 5.83 17.01
N ASN A 141 1.02 4.69 16.35
CA ASN A 141 -0.26 4.10 15.97
C ASN A 141 -0.21 2.59 16.27
N ASP A 142 -1.00 2.17 17.24
CA ASP A 142 -0.99 0.81 17.78
C ASP A 142 -1.41 -0.26 16.75
N ASP A 143 -2.18 0.11 15.72
CA ASP A 143 -2.58 -0.84 14.67
C ASP A 143 -1.40 -1.24 13.76
N ILE A 144 -0.29 -0.50 13.79
CA ILE A 144 0.92 -0.75 12.95
C ILE A 144 2.22 -0.82 13.76
N ALA A 145 2.14 -0.75 15.10
CA ALA A 145 3.32 -0.68 15.96
C ALA A 145 4.25 -1.89 15.77
N SER A 146 3.70 -3.07 15.51
CA SER A 146 4.45 -4.31 15.27
C SER A 146 5.34 -4.27 14.03
N LEU A 147 5.13 -3.35 13.09
CA LEU A 147 5.95 -3.24 11.88
C LEU A 147 7.16 -2.31 12.06
N SER A 148 7.19 -1.52 13.14
CA SER A 148 8.30 -0.59 13.38
C SER A 148 9.58 -1.35 13.70
N ASN A 149 10.64 -1.13 12.91
CA ASN A 149 11.92 -1.86 12.98
C ASN A 149 11.81 -3.40 12.89
N ALA A 150 10.69 -3.93 12.41
CA ALA A 150 10.50 -5.38 12.28
C ALA A 150 11.19 -5.97 11.04
N LEU A 151 11.53 -5.14 10.05
CA LEU A 151 12.25 -5.58 8.85
C LEU A 151 13.76 -5.70 9.14
N PRO A 152 14.43 -6.82 8.77
CA PRO A 152 15.87 -6.95 8.92
C PRO A 152 16.65 -5.80 8.27
N ASP A 153 17.73 -5.37 8.92
CA ASP A 153 18.48 -4.15 8.55
C ASP A 153 18.95 -4.17 7.07
N HIS A 154 19.39 -5.32 6.56
CA HIS A 154 19.84 -5.42 5.17
C HIS A 154 18.74 -5.08 4.15
N PHE A 155 17.49 -5.51 4.36
CA PHE A 155 16.37 -5.13 3.48
C PHE A 155 16.01 -3.66 3.64
N LYS A 156 16.07 -3.13 4.86
CA LYS A 156 15.83 -1.70 5.14
C LYS A 156 16.86 -0.82 4.41
N GLU A 157 18.14 -1.18 4.48
CA GLU A 157 19.24 -0.50 3.79
C GLU A 157 19.11 -0.61 2.27
N GLN A 158 18.82 -1.79 1.74
CA GLN A 158 18.59 -2.02 0.31
C GLN A 158 17.45 -1.12 -0.23
N LEU A 159 16.32 -1.05 0.49
CA LEU A 159 15.21 -0.17 0.14
C LEU A 159 15.60 1.31 0.22
N GLU A 160 16.35 1.71 1.25
CA GLU A 160 16.86 3.07 1.39
C GLU A 160 17.75 3.46 0.19
N GLN A 161 18.73 2.63 -0.17
CA GLN A 161 19.61 2.89 -1.31
C GLN A 161 18.83 2.97 -2.63
N TYR A 162 17.86 2.08 -2.84
CA TYR A 162 16.98 2.14 -4.01
C TYR A 162 16.15 3.42 -4.06
N LEU A 163 15.54 3.81 -2.93
CA LEU A 163 14.75 5.04 -2.81
C LEU A 163 15.62 6.29 -3.04
N LEU A 164 16.87 6.29 -2.57
CA LEU A 164 17.83 7.35 -2.85
C LEU A 164 18.35 7.36 -4.30
N LYS A 165 17.99 6.36 -5.11
CA LYS A 165 18.51 6.13 -6.48
C LYS A 165 20.03 5.89 -6.49
N LYS A 166 20.54 5.24 -5.46
CA LYS A 166 21.94 4.80 -5.33
C LYS A 166 22.14 3.33 -5.73
N ALA A 167 21.06 2.56 -5.80
CA ALA A 167 21.06 1.17 -6.23
C ALA A 167 19.84 0.85 -7.11
N GLU A 168 19.92 -0.27 -7.84
CA GLU A 168 18.77 -0.88 -8.51
C GLU A 168 17.78 -1.46 -7.48
N PHE A 169 16.59 -1.87 -7.95
CA PHE A 169 15.63 -2.53 -7.07
C PHE A 169 16.20 -3.89 -6.59
N PRO A 170 16.09 -4.24 -5.31
CA PRO A 170 16.67 -5.47 -4.77
C PRO A 170 16.04 -6.72 -5.41
N ARG A 171 16.88 -7.68 -5.82
CA ARG A 171 16.44 -8.88 -6.56
C ARG A 171 15.67 -9.86 -5.68
N ASP A 172 15.93 -9.83 -4.38
CA ASP A 172 15.35 -10.62 -3.31
C ASP A 172 14.10 -9.97 -2.69
N ILE A 173 13.61 -8.86 -3.26
CA ILE A 173 12.33 -8.27 -2.90
C ILE A 173 11.36 -8.44 -4.06
N TYR A 174 10.15 -8.90 -3.75
CA TYR A 174 9.13 -9.18 -4.75
C TYR A 174 7.82 -8.46 -4.42
N ILE A 175 7.14 -7.97 -5.46
CA ILE A 175 5.91 -7.19 -5.32
C ILE A 175 4.82 -7.78 -6.21
N THR A 176 3.66 -8.08 -5.62
CA THR A 176 2.45 -8.29 -6.40
C THR A 176 1.54 -7.08 -6.32
N VAL A 177 1.03 -6.67 -7.47
CA VAL A 177 -0.01 -5.63 -7.58
C VAL A 177 -1.31 -6.33 -7.98
N CYS A 178 -2.18 -6.60 -7.00
CA CYS A 178 -3.48 -7.20 -7.26
C CYS A 178 -4.49 -6.10 -7.57
N VAL A 179 -5.12 -6.20 -8.74
CA VAL A 179 -6.10 -5.24 -9.27
C VAL A 179 -7.48 -5.86 -9.06
N ASP A 180 -8.34 -5.13 -8.35
CA ASP A 180 -9.71 -5.57 -8.09
C ASP A 180 -10.50 -5.65 -9.41
N ASP A 181 -11.09 -6.82 -9.65
CA ASP A 181 -11.93 -7.15 -10.80
C ASP A 181 -13.40 -7.40 -10.43
N ASP A 182 -13.79 -7.15 -9.17
CA ASP A 182 -15.18 -7.20 -8.75
C ASP A 182 -16.04 -6.25 -9.60
N VAL A 183 -17.28 -6.66 -9.87
CA VAL A 183 -18.27 -5.82 -10.59
C VAL A 183 -18.58 -4.53 -9.83
N ASP A 184 -18.57 -4.61 -8.50
CA ASP A 184 -18.75 -3.48 -7.58
C ASP A 184 -17.61 -3.47 -6.54
N PRO A 185 -16.43 -2.95 -6.91
CA PRO A 185 -15.22 -2.98 -6.08
C PRO A 185 -15.37 -2.07 -4.86
N VAL A 186 -14.89 -2.53 -3.70
CA VAL A 186 -15.00 -1.77 -2.45
C VAL A 186 -13.78 -0.84 -2.31
N PRO A 187 -13.94 0.49 -2.34
CA PRO A 187 -12.82 1.40 -2.17
C PRO A 187 -12.36 1.44 -0.72
N ILE A 188 -11.30 0.69 -0.45
CA ILE A 188 -10.63 0.69 0.85
C ILE A 188 -9.21 1.26 0.75
N MET A 189 -8.72 1.72 1.89
CA MET A 189 -7.30 1.91 2.15
C MET A 189 -7.05 1.26 3.49
N SER A 190 -6.01 0.44 3.55
CA SER A 190 -5.48 -0.04 4.81
C SER A 190 -4.20 0.72 5.12
N LEU A 191 -3.85 0.80 6.40
CA LEU A 191 -2.45 0.99 6.75
C LEU A 191 -1.67 -0.28 6.38
N PRO A 192 -0.33 -0.22 6.26
CA PRO A 192 0.46 -1.42 6.08
C PRO A 192 0.25 -2.39 7.23
N SER A 193 0.08 -3.66 6.88
CA SER A 193 -0.11 -4.78 7.80
C SER A 193 0.54 -6.02 7.21
N GLY A 194 0.98 -6.94 8.05
CA GLY A 194 1.59 -8.17 7.59
C GLY A 194 2.30 -8.87 8.72
N ASP A 195 3.05 -9.88 8.33
CA ASP A 195 3.79 -10.74 9.22
C ASP A 195 5.20 -10.87 8.64
N ILE A 196 6.13 -10.11 9.23
CA ILE A 196 7.53 -10.14 8.83
C ILE A 196 8.24 -11.32 9.50
N GLU A 197 7.83 -11.73 10.70
CA GLU A 197 8.54 -12.74 11.48
C GLU A 197 8.37 -14.15 10.89
N GLU A 198 7.14 -14.53 10.50
CA GLU A 198 6.90 -15.88 9.97
C GLU A 198 6.88 -15.90 8.44
N ASN A 199 6.42 -14.82 7.80
CA ASN A 199 6.07 -14.82 6.38
C ASN A 199 6.88 -13.84 5.52
N MET A 200 7.76 -13.02 6.13
CA MET A 200 8.53 -11.97 5.44
C MET A 200 7.65 -11.19 4.45
N HIS A 201 6.47 -10.75 4.92
CA HIS A 201 5.42 -10.16 4.10
C HIS A 201 4.83 -8.90 4.71
N ILE A 202 4.65 -7.87 3.88
CA ILE A 202 3.87 -6.68 4.20
C ILE A 202 2.88 -6.44 3.06
N SER A 203 1.65 -6.10 3.40
CA SER A 203 0.65 -5.68 2.42
C SER A 203 -0.07 -4.42 2.83
N PHE A 204 -0.65 -3.75 1.84
CA PHE A 204 -1.54 -2.63 2.08
C PHE A 204 -2.49 -2.45 0.90
N PHE A 205 -3.62 -1.81 1.16
CA PHE A 205 -4.61 -1.48 0.16
C PHE A 205 -4.64 0.02 -0.12
N ILE A 206 -4.81 0.34 -1.40
CA ILE A 206 -5.33 1.62 -1.87
C ILE A 206 -6.58 1.32 -2.71
N PRO A 207 -7.41 2.32 -3.07
CA PRO A 207 -8.65 2.06 -3.78
C PRO A 207 -8.46 1.19 -5.04
N GLY A 208 -9.06 0.00 -5.03
CA GLY A 208 -9.02 -1.01 -6.10
C GLY A 208 -7.69 -1.75 -6.27
N ILE A 209 -6.67 -1.49 -5.45
CA ILE A 209 -5.33 -2.10 -5.62
C ILE A 209 -4.80 -2.57 -4.28
N LYS A 210 -4.45 -3.87 -4.20
CA LYS A 210 -3.63 -4.43 -3.12
C LYS A 210 -2.17 -4.51 -3.56
N PHE A 211 -1.27 -4.07 -2.69
CA PHE A 211 0.15 -4.36 -2.80
C PHE A 211 0.51 -5.45 -1.81
N ASN A 212 1.20 -6.50 -2.26
CA ASN A 212 1.93 -7.41 -1.40
C ASN A 212 3.42 -7.23 -1.67
N VAL A 213 4.21 -7.08 -0.62
CA VAL A 213 5.67 -6.97 -0.68
C VAL A 213 6.24 -8.10 0.15
N PHE A 214 7.16 -8.80 -0.46
CA PHE A 214 7.72 -10.07 -0.04
C PHE A 214 9.23 -9.95 0.00
N PHE A 215 9.87 -10.51 1.02
CA PHE A 215 11.31 -10.41 1.21
C PHE A 215 11.95 -11.80 1.29
N GLY A 216 13.07 -11.96 0.59
CA GLY A 216 13.83 -13.20 0.57
C GLY A 216 13.13 -14.34 -0.18
N ALA A 217 13.76 -15.51 -0.15
CA ALA A 217 13.27 -16.72 -0.82
C ALA A 217 12.09 -17.40 -0.09
N GLU A 218 11.75 -16.93 1.11
CA GLU A 218 10.72 -17.54 1.97
C GLU A 218 9.30 -17.10 1.58
N ALA A 219 9.19 -16.00 0.84
CA ALA A 219 7.93 -15.51 0.33
C ALA A 219 7.44 -16.34 -0.87
N ASP A 220 6.33 -17.07 -0.73
CA ASP A 220 5.69 -17.88 -1.78
C ASP A 220 6.72 -18.56 -2.70
N GLN A 221 7.42 -19.56 -2.16
CA GLN A 221 8.60 -20.19 -2.77
C GLN A 221 8.39 -20.59 -4.23
N GLU A 222 7.17 -20.94 -4.61
CA GLU A 222 6.88 -21.36 -5.98
C GLU A 222 6.83 -20.16 -6.93
N LEU A 223 6.09 -19.10 -6.59
CA LEU A 223 5.99 -17.92 -7.43
C LEU A 223 7.30 -17.12 -7.42
N SER A 224 7.91 -16.92 -6.25
CA SER A 224 9.15 -16.16 -6.12
C SER A 224 10.33 -16.85 -6.82
N SER A 225 10.44 -18.18 -6.76
CA SER A 225 11.47 -18.94 -7.49
C SER A 225 11.33 -18.79 -9.01
N ASN A 226 10.11 -18.93 -9.54
CA ASN A 226 9.86 -18.79 -10.97
C ASN A 226 10.16 -17.37 -11.47
N LEU A 227 9.77 -16.35 -10.72
CA LEU A 227 9.97 -14.95 -11.11
C LEU A 227 11.41 -14.49 -10.94
N SER A 228 12.10 -14.98 -9.91
CA SER A 228 13.54 -14.75 -9.72
C SER A 228 14.34 -15.27 -10.91
N ARG A 229 14.01 -16.46 -11.44
CA ARG A 229 14.64 -17.01 -12.67
C ARG A 229 14.41 -16.15 -13.91
N LEU A 230 13.29 -15.41 -13.95
CA LEU A 230 12.93 -14.50 -15.04
C LEU A 230 13.46 -13.07 -14.82
N GLY A 231 14.08 -12.79 -13.67
CA GLY A 231 14.52 -11.44 -13.30
C GLY A 231 13.34 -10.47 -13.10
N ILE A 232 12.20 -10.96 -12.62
CA ILE A 232 10.97 -10.18 -12.46
C ILE A 232 10.70 -9.94 -10.97
N ASN A 233 10.84 -8.70 -10.50
CA ASN A 233 10.53 -8.32 -9.12
C ASN A 233 9.10 -7.81 -8.90
N MET A 234 8.33 -7.64 -9.97
CA MET A 234 6.96 -7.16 -9.89
C MET A 234 6.08 -7.82 -10.94
N ILE A 235 4.87 -8.21 -10.53
CA ILE A 235 3.80 -8.62 -11.44
C ILE A 235 2.49 -7.93 -11.10
N TYR A 236 1.56 -7.98 -12.04
CA TYR A 236 0.17 -7.59 -11.85
C TYR A 236 -0.74 -8.79 -12.06
N MET A 237 -1.87 -8.81 -11.34
CA MET A 237 -2.89 -9.84 -11.49
C MET A 237 -4.25 -9.28 -11.14
N TYR A 238 -5.30 -9.90 -11.66
CA TYR A 238 -6.65 -9.69 -11.14
C TYR A 238 -6.85 -10.50 -9.85
N ARG A 239 -7.64 -9.94 -8.94
CA ARG A 239 -8.09 -10.65 -7.74
C ARG A 239 -9.34 -9.99 -7.21
N SER A 240 -10.41 -10.76 -7.07
CA SER A 240 -11.62 -10.31 -6.39
C SER A 240 -11.27 -9.97 -4.94
N PHE A 241 -11.56 -8.74 -4.52
CA PHE A 241 -11.40 -8.39 -3.13
C PHE A 241 -12.48 -9.07 -2.29
N ARG A 242 -13.73 -9.14 -2.76
CA ARG A 242 -14.86 -9.74 -2.02
C ARG A 242 -14.69 -11.24 -1.74
N GLU A 243 -13.98 -11.97 -2.61
CA GLU A 243 -13.68 -13.39 -2.41
C GLU A 243 -12.41 -13.63 -1.58
N SER A 244 -11.67 -12.57 -1.24
CA SER A 244 -10.40 -12.67 -0.52
C SER A 244 -10.57 -12.93 0.99
N CYS A 245 -9.58 -13.59 1.61
CA CYS A 245 -9.52 -13.78 3.05
C CYS A 245 -9.52 -12.44 3.81
N GLU A 246 -8.89 -11.42 3.23
CA GLU A 246 -8.77 -10.07 3.75
C GLU A 246 -10.14 -9.39 3.85
N PHE A 247 -11.03 -9.63 2.88
CA PHE A 247 -12.41 -9.15 2.95
C PHE A 247 -13.21 -9.89 4.03
N GLN A 248 -13.02 -11.20 4.19
CA GLN A 248 -13.67 -11.95 5.27
C GLN A 248 -13.20 -11.45 6.65
N GLN A 249 -11.91 -11.19 6.81
CA GLN A 249 -11.34 -10.59 8.03
C GLN A 249 -11.91 -9.19 8.28
N MET A 250 -11.94 -8.32 7.26
CA MET A 250 -12.55 -6.99 7.37
C MET A 250 -14.04 -7.07 7.77
N ARG A 251 -14.78 -8.02 7.19
CA ARG A 251 -16.19 -8.26 7.51
C ARG A 251 -16.40 -8.75 8.94
N GLY A 252 -15.57 -9.67 9.41
CA GLY A 252 -15.60 -10.13 10.80
C GLY A 252 -15.28 -9.00 11.77
N LEU A 253 -14.22 -8.24 11.48
CA LEU A 253 -13.81 -7.08 12.26
C LEU A 253 -14.95 -6.07 12.41
N LEU A 254 -15.54 -5.63 11.29
CA LEU A 254 -16.64 -4.65 11.28
C LEU A 254 -17.96 -5.20 11.84
N GLY A 255 -18.19 -6.52 11.74
CA GLY A 255 -19.45 -7.15 12.10
C GLY A 255 -19.57 -7.53 13.58
N SER A 256 -18.47 -7.90 14.23
CA SER A 256 -18.51 -8.44 15.60
C SER A 256 -17.43 -7.92 16.53
N GLU A 257 -16.30 -7.42 16.03
CA GLU A 257 -15.15 -7.06 16.89
C GLU A 257 -15.10 -5.56 17.21
N LEU A 258 -15.67 -4.72 16.36
CA LEU A 258 -15.61 -3.26 16.52
C LEU A 258 -16.94 -2.68 16.99
N SER A 259 -16.87 -1.88 18.05
CA SER A 259 -18.01 -1.08 18.48
C SER A 259 -18.07 0.23 17.68
N PRO A 260 -19.20 0.56 17.02
CA PRO A 260 -19.35 1.86 16.38
C PRO A 260 -19.36 2.96 17.44
N LYS A 261 -18.71 4.09 17.15
CA LYS A 261 -18.65 5.27 18.04
C LYS A 261 -19.15 6.54 17.37
N GLY A 262 -19.54 7.52 18.18
CA GLY A 262 -19.87 8.87 17.75
C GLY A 262 -21.04 8.94 16.76
N LYS A 263 -20.86 9.66 15.64
CA LYS A 263 -21.89 9.81 14.60
C LYS A 263 -22.26 8.48 13.94
N LEU A 264 -21.31 7.55 13.80
CA LEU A 264 -21.55 6.24 13.19
C LEU A 264 -22.52 5.41 14.03
N ALA A 265 -22.32 5.38 15.36
CA ALA A 265 -23.24 4.70 16.29
C ALA A 265 -24.67 5.24 16.21
N LYS A 266 -24.81 6.58 16.13
CA LYS A 266 -26.13 7.23 16.00
C LYS A 266 -26.85 6.91 14.69
N GLN A 267 -26.10 6.65 13.61
CA GLN A 267 -26.67 6.29 12.32
C GLN A 267 -27.16 4.84 12.32
N LEU A 268 -26.38 3.92 12.89
CA LEU A 268 -26.74 2.50 13.00
C LEU A 268 -27.86 2.22 14.02
N GLY A 269 -28.02 3.05 15.06
CA GLY A 269 -29.14 2.95 16.00
C GLY A 269 -30.46 3.55 15.50
N ARG A 270 -30.49 4.13 14.29
CA ARG A 270 -31.68 4.71 13.66
C ARG A 270 -32.25 3.85 12.52
N SER A 271 -31.59 2.73 12.21
CA SER A 271 -31.97 1.75 11.19
C SER A 271 -32.68 0.55 11.79
#